data_AF-A0A2M8EBD5-F1
#
_entry.id   AF-A0A2M8EBD5-F1
#
_cell.length_a   1.000
_cell.length_b   1.000
_cell.length_c   1.000
_cell.angle_alpha   90.00
_cell.angle_beta   90.00
_cell.angle_gamma   90.00
#
_symmetry.space_group_name_H-M   'P 1'
#
loop_
_entity.id
_entity.type
_entity.pdbx_description
1 polymer ?
#
loop_
_entity_poly.entity_id
_entity_poly.type
_entity_poly.pdbx_seq_one_letter_code
_entity_poly.pdbx_strand_id
1 'polypeptide(L)'
;NCAKAASLFGHLRPNRYVAVDISVDFLRSALDNLQRHHPALDMVGVGVDFSAGLALPPEAGDPQTDVRVLFYPGSSIGNFAPDEALVFLRSVHAACGSQPGSGLLIGVDLVKDTAELEAAYDDALGVTAAFNRNLLLHINRLCGTNFALSDWHHVALFNTGASRIEMHLQATRAVTVRWADGARAFPLGERIHTENSYKWTLGGFAKLLHQAGFGNCRHWTDAAQRFAVFWACAR
;
A
#
# COMPACT_ATOMS: atom_id res chain seq x y z
N ASN A 1 5.55 6.89 4.21
CA ASN A 1 5.54 8.34 4.56
C ASN A 1 5.54 8.51 6.08
N CYS A 2 6.68 8.90 6.65
CA CYS A 2 6.88 9.03 8.09
C CYS A 2 6.14 10.23 8.73
N ALA A 3 5.75 11.24 7.96
CA ALA A 3 5.06 12.42 8.48
C ALA A 3 3.67 12.10 9.05
N LYS A 4 2.97 11.11 8.46
CA LYS A 4 1.68 10.62 8.98
C LYS A 4 1.83 9.96 10.35
N ALA A 5 2.94 9.26 10.58
CA ALA A 5 3.21 8.65 11.88
C ALA A 5 3.59 9.73 12.91
N ALA A 6 4.41 10.70 12.48
CA ALA A 6 4.83 11.82 13.32
C ALA A 6 3.66 12.62 13.90
N SER A 7 2.58 12.82 13.13
CA SER A 7 1.39 13.51 13.63
C SER A 7 0.67 12.79 14.77
N LEU A 8 0.97 11.50 15.00
CA LEU A 8 0.41 10.71 16.09
C LEU A 8 1.31 10.68 17.34
N PHE A 9 2.57 11.13 17.26
CA PHE A 9 3.51 11.00 18.38
C PHE A 9 3.07 11.75 19.63
N GLY A 10 2.44 12.92 19.49
CA GLY A 10 1.92 13.67 20.63
C GLY A 10 0.80 12.95 21.39
N HIS A 11 0.04 12.10 20.71
CA HIS A 11 -1.07 11.34 21.28
C HIS A 11 -0.64 9.95 21.77
N LEU A 12 0.16 9.24 20.98
CA LEU A 12 0.60 7.87 21.29
C LEU A 12 1.79 7.84 22.26
N ARG A 13 2.62 8.90 22.28
CA ARG A 13 3.84 9.01 23.08
C ARG A 13 4.70 7.73 23.03
N PRO A 14 5.09 7.28 21.82
CA PRO A 14 5.87 6.07 21.68
C PRO A 14 7.26 6.25 22.30
N ASN A 15 7.81 5.18 22.88
CA ASN A 15 9.22 5.17 23.30
C ASN A 15 10.18 4.90 22.13
N ARG A 16 9.68 4.28 21.06
CA ARG A 16 10.41 3.97 19.83
C ARG A 16 9.49 4.09 18.62
N TYR A 17 10.01 4.63 17.51
CA TYR A 17 9.36 4.62 16.20
C TYR A 17 10.13 3.72 15.22
N VAL A 18 9.45 2.72 14.67
CA VAL A 18 10.01 1.83 13.65
C VAL A 18 9.37 2.16 12.31
N ALA A 19 10.17 2.63 11.35
CA ALA A 19 9.73 2.88 9.99
C ALA A 19 10.11 1.70 9.09
N VAL A 20 9.12 1.15 8.38
CA VAL A 20 9.28 -0.02 7.51
C VAL A 20 8.95 0.39 6.08
N ASP A 21 9.88 0.18 5.15
CA ASP A 21 9.71 0.48 3.72
C ASP A 21 10.72 -0.34 2.91
N ILE A 22 10.44 -0.60 1.62
CA ILE A 22 11.40 -1.25 0.73
C ILE A 22 12.53 -0.29 0.32
N SER A 23 12.27 1.02 0.32
CA SER A 23 13.25 2.05 -0.06
C SER A 23 14.10 2.50 1.12
N VAL A 24 15.31 1.93 1.22
CA VAL A 24 16.29 2.29 2.28
C VAL A 24 16.69 3.77 2.19
N ASP A 25 16.90 4.31 1.00
CA ASP A 25 17.32 5.70 0.83
C ASP A 25 16.22 6.69 1.24
N PHE A 26 14.96 6.36 0.96
CA PHE A 26 13.82 7.12 1.46
C PHE A 26 13.75 7.07 2.98
N LEU A 27 13.90 5.88 3.59
CA LEU A 27 13.88 5.72 5.05
C LEU A 27 14.96 6.56 5.73
N ARG A 28 16.21 6.50 5.25
CA ARG A 28 17.33 7.28 5.81
C ARG A 28 16.98 8.77 5.82
N SER A 29 16.62 9.31 4.65
CA SER A 29 16.31 10.73 4.50
C SER A 29 15.13 11.16 5.38
N ALA A 30 14.09 10.34 5.45
CA ALA A 30 12.89 10.63 6.24
C ALA A 30 13.15 10.56 7.75
N LEU A 31 13.91 9.56 8.22
CA LEU A 31 14.27 9.42 9.62
C LEU A 31 15.27 10.48 10.08
N ASP A 32 16.27 10.83 9.27
CA ASP A 32 17.21 11.92 9.57
C ASP A 32 16.49 13.28 9.75
N ASN A 33 15.44 13.51 8.96
CA ASN A 33 14.60 14.69 9.14
C ASN A 33 13.78 14.60 10.43
N LEU A 34 13.16 13.44 10.69
CA LEU A 34 12.28 13.25 11.82
C LEU A 34 13.02 13.27 13.16
N GLN A 35 14.20 12.67 13.24
CA GLN A 35 15.07 12.65 14.43
C GLN A 35 15.46 14.07 14.86
N ARG A 36 15.69 14.99 13.91
CA ARG A 36 15.97 16.40 14.22
C ARG A 36 14.81 17.10 14.92
N HIS A 37 13.57 16.71 14.64
CA HIS A 37 12.38 17.26 15.28
C HIS A 37 12.02 16.53 16.59
N HIS A 38 12.46 15.29 16.76
CA HIS A 38 12.19 14.45 17.94
C HIS A 38 13.49 13.80 18.46
N PRO A 39 14.45 14.58 18.97
CA PRO A 39 15.81 14.09 19.24
C PRO A 39 15.88 13.01 20.32
N ALA A 40 14.89 12.95 21.21
CA ALA A 40 14.82 11.97 22.30
C ALA A 40 14.05 10.68 21.93
N LEU A 41 13.37 10.65 20.78
CA LEU A 41 12.64 9.46 20.34
C LEU A 41 13.62 8.51 19.65
N ASP A 42 13.68 7.27 20.11
CA ASP A 42 14.45 6.22 19.45
C ASP A 42 13.80 5.87 18.11
N MET A 43 14.57 5.86 17.02
CA MET A 43 14.07 5.62 15.67
C MET A 43 14.87 4.53 14.96
N VAL A 44 14.15 3.56 14.38
CA VAL A 44 14.73 2.44 13.65
C VAL A 44 14.12 2.38 12.25
N GLY A 45 14.97 2.28 11.22
CA GLY A 45 14.56 2.03 9.84
C GLY A 45 14.74 0.56 9.48
N VAL A 46 13.70 -0.08 8.95
CA VAL A 46 13.73 -1.47 8.47
C VAL A 46 13.47 -1.49 6.97
N GLY A 47 14.53 -1.71 6.20
CA GLY A 47 14.49 -1.85 4.75
C GLY A 47 14.05 -3.26 4.34
N VAL A 48 12.76 -3.48 4.07
CA VAL A 48 12.23 -4.81 3.74
C VAL A 48 11.06 -4.74 2.77
N ASP A 49 11.00 -5.71 1.85
CA ASP A 49 9.78 -6.01 1.12
C ASP A 49 8.85 -6.85 1.99
N PHE A 50 7.76 -6.24 2.46
CA PHE A 50 6.79 -6.89 3.33
C PHE A 50 5.60 -7.48 2.58
N SER A 51 5.64 -7.54 1.24
CA SER A 51 4.54 -8.06 0.42
C SER A 51 4.20 -9.53 0.71
N ALA A 52 5.21 -10.35 1.04
CA ALA A 52 5.04 -11.75 1.42
C ALA A 52 4.82 -11.96 2.93
N GLY A 53 4.81 -10.87 3.71
CA GLY A 53 4.67 -10.90 5.16
C GLY A 53 5.66 -9.98 5.87
N LEU A 54 5.35 -9.64 7.11
CA LEU A 54 6.14 -8.74 7.95
C LEU A 54 6.86 -9.52 9.05
N ALA A 55 8.19 -9.56 8.98
CA ALA A 55 9.06 -10.00 10.05
C ALA A 55 9.93 -8.82 10.51
N LEU A 56 9.70 -8.36 11.73
CA LEU A 56 10.49 -7.27 12.30
C LEU A 56 11.77 -7.82 12.95
N PRO A 57 12.92 -7.17 12.73
CA PRO A 57 14.18 -7.62 13.32
C PRO A 57 14.23 -7.28 14.82
N PRO A 58 15.13 -7.90 15.62
CA PRO A 58 15.22 -7.65 17.06
C PRO A 58 15.45 -6.17 17.44
N GLU A 59 16.08 -5.39 16.57
CA GLU A 59 16.30 -3.95 16.72
C GLU A 59 14.97 -3.17 16.77
N ALA A 60 13.88 -3.71 16.20
CA ALA A 60 12.54 -3.15 16.30
C ALA A 60 11.89 -3.38 17.68
N GLY A 61 12.57 -4.08 18.61
CA GLY A 61 12.11 -4.43 19.95
C GLY A 61 11.74 -5.91 20.09
N ASP A 62 11.14 -6.29 21.22
CA ASP A 62 10.67 -7.64 21.51
C ASP A 62 9.12 -7.69 21.58
N PRO A 63 8.43 -8.44 20.70
CA PRO A 63 6.96 -8.54 20.70
C PRO A 63 6.38 -9.21 21.94
N GLN A 64 7.20 -9.87 22.76
CA GLN A 64 6.78 -10.48 24.01
C GLN A 64 6.79 -9.52 25.18
N THR A 65 7.53 -8.42 25.14
CA THR A 65 7.61 -7.45 26.24
C THR A 65 7.09 -6.06 25.86
N ASP A 66 7.16 -5.71 24.58
CA ASP A 66 6.83 -4.37 24.11
C ASP A 66 5.38 -4.28 23.64
N VAL A 67 4.72 -3.19 24.01
CA VAL A 67 3.42 -2.82 23.43
C VAL A 67 3.65 -2.23 22.04
N ARG A 68 3.09 -2.86 21.00
CA ARG A 68 3.32 -2.49 19.60
C ARG A 68 2.04 -2.05 18.92
N VAL A 69 2.06 -0.83 18.41
CA VAL A 69 1.02 -0.32 17.50
C VAL A 69 1.60 -0.27 16.10
N LEU A 70 1.16 -1.20 15.25
CA LEU A 70 1.50 -1.16 13.82
C LEU A 70 0.57 -0.17 13.13
N PHE A 71 1.14 0.73 12.33
CA PHE A 71 0.40 1.81 11.70
C PHE A 71 0.50 1.72 10.17
N TYR A 72 -0.63 1.48 9.51
CA TYR A 72 -0.72 1.33 8.06
C TYR A 72 -1.81 2.27 7.47
N PRO A 73 -1.58 3.60 7.45
CA PRO A 73 -2.64 4.62 7.30
C PRO A 73 -3.17 4.86 5.89
N GLY A 74 -2.56 4.28 4.86
CA GLY A 74 -2.98 4.48 3.49
C GLY A 74 -4.20 3.64 3.16
N SER A 75 -4.30 3.22 1.91
CA SER A 75 -5.10 2.04 1.55
C SER A 75 -4.25 1.10 0.70
N SER A 76 -2.94 1.06 0.97
CA SER A 76 -1.98 0.21 0.25
C SER A 76 -2.25 -1.28 0.47
N ILE A 77 -3.00 -1.64 1.52
CA ILE A 77 -3.57 -2.99 1.65
C ILE A 77 -4.50 -3.37 0.49
N GLY A 78 -5.10 -2.37 -0.18
CA GLY A 78 -5.91 -2.57 -1.38
C GLY A 78 -5.10 -3.05 -2.58
N ASN A 79 -3.77 -2.98 -2.56
CA ASN A 79 -2.96 -3.50 -3.67
C ASN A 79 -2.81 -5.03 -3.64
N PHE A 80 -3.22 -5.66 -2.54
CA PHE A 80 -3.25 -7.11 -2.39
C PHE A 80 -4.63 -7.66 -2.75
N ALA A 81 -4.66 -8.82 -3.40
CA ALA A 81 -5.89 -9.60 -3.48
C ALA A 81 -6.39 -9.96 -2.06
N PRO A 82 -7.69 -10.22 -1.84
CA PRO A 82 -8.23 -10.43 -0.49
C PRO A 82 -7.57 -11.56 0.31
N ASP A 83 -7.16 -12.63 -0.37
CA ASP A 83 -6.41 -13.75 0.20
C ASP A 83 -4.97 -13.38 0.55
N GLU A 84 -4.28 -12.64 -0.32
CA GLU A 84 -2.95 -12.08 -0.04
C GLU A 84 -2.99 -11.08 1.12
N ALA A 85 -4.01 -10.21 1.17
CA ALA A 85 -4.25 -9.26 2.25
C ALA A 85 -4.46 -9.99 3.58
N LEU A 86 -5.17 -11.13 3.58
CA LEU A 86 -5.34 -11.97 4.77
C LEU A 86 -4.00 -12.54 5.24
N VAL A 87 -3.17 -13.06 4.33
CA VAL A 87 -1.83 -13.59 4.66
C VAL A 87 -0.96 -12.48 5.26
N PHE A 88 -0.93 -11.32 4.63
CA PHE A 88 -0.21 -10.16 5.13
C PHE A 88 -0.72 -9.75 6.53
N LEU A 89 -2.03 -9.59 6.72
CA LEU A 89 -2.61 -9.20 8.02
C LEU A 89 -2.31 -10.22 9.13
N ARG A 90 -2.22 -11.52 8.83
CA ARG A 90 -1.78 -12.53 9.81
C ARG A 90 -0.32 -12.33 10.24
N SER A 91 0.56 -11.97 9.30
CA SER A 91 1.95 -11.64 9.65
C SER A 91 2.04 -10.35 10.48
N VAL A 92 1.20 -9.35 10.19
CA VAL A 92 1.07 -8.12 10.97
C VAL A 92 0.57 -8.43 12.39
N HIS A 93 -0.44 -9.30 12.53
CA HIS A 93 -0.93 -9.76 13.82
C HIS A 93 0.19 -10.41 14.65
N ALA A 94 0.98 -11.30 14.04
CA ALA A 94 2.14 -11.90 14.70
C ALA A 94 3.19 -10.86 15.10
N ALA A 95 3.46 -9.86 14.25
CA ALA A 95 4.43 -8.80 14.51
C ALA A 95 4.02 -7.84 15.65
N CYS A 96 2.72 -7.67 15.90
CA CYS A 96 2.19 -6.92 17.05
C CYS A 96 2.54 -7.57 18.41
N GLY A 97 2.77 -8.88 18.43
CA GLY A 97 2.99 -9.62 19.66
C GLY A 97 1.72 -9.79 20.51
N SER A 98 1.90 -10.12 21.79
CA SER A 98 0.78 -10.53 22.66
C SER A 98 0.53 -9.61 23.87
N GLN A 99 1.28 -8.50 23.95
CA GLN A 99 1.14 -7.53 25.03
C GLN A 99 -0.20 -6.79 24.97
N PRO A 100 -0.89 -6.59 26.11
CA PRO A 100 -2.11 -5.79 26.16
C PRO A 100 -1.86 -4.36 25.65
N GLY A 101 -2.70 -3.90 24.74
CA GLY A 101 -2.54 -2.61 24.05
C GLY A 101 -1.84 -2.71 22.70
N SER A 102 -1.27 -3.87 22.34
CA SER A 102 -0.74 -4.09 21.00
C SER A 102 -1.88 -4.25 19.97
N GLY A 103 -1.66 -3.75 18.76
CA GLY A 103 -2.67 -3.80 17.71
C GLY A 103 -2.27 -3.09 16.43
N LEU A 104 -3.24 -3.01 15.53
CA LEU A 104 -3.11 -2.44 14.20
C LEU A 104 -4.03 -1.22 14.07
N LEU A 105 -3.44 -0.09 13.68
CA LEU A 105 -4.15 1.09 13.21
C LEU A 105 -3.98 1.19 11.68
N ILE A 106 -5.04 0.92 10.92
CA ILE A 106 -4.97 0.73 9.46
C ILE A 106 -6.05 1.55 8.74
N GLY A 107 -5.66 2.19 7.65
CA GLY A 107 -6.58 2.87 6.74
C GLY A 107 -7.03 1.94 5.61
N VAL A 108 -8.28 2.10 5.17
CA VAL A 108 -8.81 1.47 3.97
C VAL A 108 -9.72 2.41 3.21
N ASP A 109 -9.59 2.36 1.89
CA ASP A 109 -10.49 3.05 0.97
C ASP A 109 -11.78 2.24 0.79
N LEU A 110 -12.91 2.90 0.95
CA LEU A 110 -14.21 2.26 0.95
C LEU A 110 -14.83 2.19 -0.44
N VAL A 111 -15.71 1.22 -0.66
CA VAL A 111 -16.58 1.20 -1.84
C VAL A 111 -17.45 2.45 -1.83
N LYS A 112 -17.50 3.14 -2.97
CA LYS A 112 -18.28 4.36 -3.20
C LYS A 112 -18.70 4.42 -4.66
N ASP A 113 -19.22 5.56 -5.12
CA ASP A 113 -19.62 5.74 -6.51
C ASP A 113 -18.50 5.39 -7.49
N THR A 114 -18.84 4.66 -8.56
CA THR A 114 -17.88 4.17 -9.55
C THR A 114 -17.20 5.32 -10.28
N ALA A 115 -17.93 6.36 -10.66
CA ALA A 115 -17.33 7.49 -11.38
C ALA A 115 -16.36 8.25 -10.49
N GLU A 116 -16.68 8.38 -9.19
CA GLU A 116 -15.74 8.93 -8.21
C GLU A 116 -14.47 8.07 -8.08
N LEU A 117 -14.61 6.74 -8.01
CA LEU A 117 -13.49 5.82 -7.94
C LEU A 117 -12.61 5.87 -9.19
N GLU A 118 -13.21 5.89 -10.38
CA GLU A 118 -12.48 5.95 -11.64
C GLU A 118 -11.77 7.30 -11.81
N ALA A 119 -12.45 8.42 -11.50
CA ALA A 119 -11.85 9.75 -11.59
C ALA A 119 -10.67 9.96 -10.62
N ALA A 120 -10.63 9.24 -9.49
CA ALA A 120 -9.49 9.28 -8.58
C ALA A 120 -8.22 8.61 -9.14
N TYR A 121 -8.38 7.75 -10.16
CA TYR A 121 -7.28 7.04 -10.83
C TYR A 121 -7.07 7.48 -12.29
N ASP A 122 -7.98 8.27 -12.84
CA ASP A 122 -7.85 8.94 -14.14
C ASP A 122 -8.03 10.46 -13.96
N ASP A 123 -7.09 11.06 -13.22
CA ASP A 123 -7.16 12.47 -12.90
C ASP A 123 -6.99 13.35 -14.14
N ALA A 124 -7.73 14.47 -14.19
CA ALA A 124 -7.73 15.38 -15.34
C ALA A 124 -6.37 16.04 -15.64
N LEU A 125 -5.45 16.04 -14.67
CA LEU A 125 -4.08 16.55 -14.85
C LEU A 125 -3.14 15.50 -15.48
N GLY A 126 -3.59 14.25 -15.61
CA GLY A 126 -2.84 13.15 -16.20
C GLY A 126 -1.68 12.66 -15.33
N VAL A 127 -1.67 12.97 -14.03
CA VAL A 127 -0.58 12.60 -13.11
C VAL A 127 -0.54 11.08 -12.92
N THR A 128 -1.69 10.45 -12.71
CA THR A 128 -1.82 8.99 -12.54
C THR A 128 -1.48 8.26 -13.84
N ALA A 129 -1.90 8.81 -14.99
CA ALA A 129 -1.51 8.29 -16.29
C ALA A 129 0.01 8.37 -16.54
N ALA A 130 0.67 9.43 -16.09
CA ALA A 130 2.13 9.56 -16.17
C ALA A 130 2.83 8.57 -15.22
N PHE A 131 2.33 8.42 -13.99
CA PHE A 131 2.81 7.46 -13.01
C PHE A 131 2.74 6.02 -13.56
N ASN A 132 1.60 5.62 -14.13
CA ASN A 132 1.44 4.27 -14.68
C ASN A 132 2.39 4.02 -15.86
N ARG A 133 2.45 4.95 -16.83
CA ARG A 133 3.33 4.84 -17.99
C ARG A 133 4.81 4.83 -17.64
N ASN A 134 5.21 5.39 -16.50
CA ASN A 134 6.59 5.35 -16.03
C ASN A 134 7.09 3.91 -15.78
N LEU A 135 6.20 2.95 -15.54
CA LEU A 135 6.55 1.52 -15.50
C LEU A 135 7.27 1.09 -16.78
N LEU A 136 6.79 1.52 -17.95
CA LEU A 136 7.40 1.16 -19.24
C LEU A 136 8.81 1.71 -19.38
N LEU A 137 9.06 2.95 -18.93
CA LEU A 137 10.41 3.51 -18.90
C LEU A 137 11.33 2.75 -17.95
N HIS A 138 10.79 2.26 -16.83
CA HIS A 138 11.55 1.46 -15.88
C HIS A 138 11.93 0.10 -16.49
N ILE A 139 11.01 -0.59 -17.14
CA ILE A 139 11.28 -1.86 -17.83
C ILE A 139 12.24 -1.65 -19.02
N ASN A 140 12.16 -0.53 -19.73
CA ASN A 140 13.16 -0.18 -20.76
C ASN A 140 14.57 -0.14 -20.17
N ARG A 141 14.74 0.54 -19.02
CA ARG A 141 16.04 0.64 -18.35
C ARG A 141 16.54 -0.69 -17.79
N LEU A 142 15.67 -1.49 -17.18
CA LEU A 142 16.06 -2.75 -16.52
C LEU A 142 16.33 -3.89 -17.52
N CYS A 143 15.51 -3.98 -18.57
CA CYS A 143 15.48 -5.14 -19.46
C CYS A 143 15.92 -4.82 -20.89
N GLY A 144 16.28 -3.57 -21.19
CA GLY A 144 16.62 -3.14 -22.55
C GLY A 144 15.44 -3.22 -23.52
N THR A 145 14.22 -3.11 -23.02
CA THR A 145 13.02 -3.06 -23.86
C THR A 145 12.90 -1.71 -24.57
N ASN A 146 12.10 -1.64 -25.63
CA ASN A 146 11.92 -0.44 -26.45
C ASN A 146 10.48 0.11 -26.42
N PHE A 147 9.78 0.03 -25.29
CA PHE A 147 8.46 0.65 -25.16
C PHE A 147 8.52 2.15 -25.46
N ALA A 148 7.73 2.62 -26.43
CA ALA A 148 7.54 4.04 -26.69
C ALA A 148 6.24 4.51 -26.03
N LEU A 149 6.32 5.46 -25.07
CA LEU A 149 5.16 5.89 -24.27
C LEU A 149 3.97 6.39 -25.08
N SER A 150 4.20 6.95 -26.27
CA SER A 150 3.15 7.40 -27.20
C SER A 150 2.24 6.28 -27.68
N ASP A 151 2.70 5.03 -27.62
CA ASP A 151 1.95 3.87 -28.06
C ASP A 151 1.01 3.30 -26.98
N TRP A 152 1.01 3.90 -25.77
CA TRP A 152 0.30 3.36 -24.62
C TRP A 152 -0.58 4.43 -23.97
N HIS A 153 -1.87 4.13 -23.93
CA HIS A 153 -2.87 4.93 -23.25
C HIS A 153 -3.16 4.34 -21.86
N HIS A 154 -3.23 5.20 -20.86
CA HIS A 154 -3.65 4.80 -19.53
C HIS A 154 -5.15 4.52 -19.51
N VAL A 155 -5.56 3.42 -18.85
CA VAL A 155 -6.97 3.13 -18.59
C VAL A 155 -7.11 2.78 -17.11
N ALA A 156 -8.03 3.45 -16.42
CA ALA A 156 -8.49 3.06 -15.09
C ALA A 156 -9.97 2.66 -15.19
N LEU A 157 -10.34 1.54 -14.56
CA LEU A 157 -11.72 1.08 -14.53
C LEU A 157 -12.04 0.43 -13.19
N PHE A 158 -13.28 0.58 -12.72
CA PHE A 158 -13.74 -0.12 -11.53
C PHE A 158 -14.36 -1.47 -11.90
N ASN A 159 -13.71 -2.55 -11.48
CA ASN A 159 -14.26 -3.89 -11.57
C ASN A 159 -15.21 -4.12 -10.39
N THR A 160 -16.50 -3.93 -10.62
CA THR A 160 -17.56 -4.10 -9.61
C THR A 160 -17.64 -5.52 -9.05
N GLY A 161 -17.39 -6.54 -9.89
CA GLY A 161 -17.43 -7.94 -9.46
C GLY A 161 -16.30 -8.30 -8.49
N ALA A 162 -15.11 -7.73 -8.69
CA ALA A 162 -13.96 -7.91 -7.80
C ALA A 162 -13.83 -6.82 -6.72
N SER A 163 -14.66 -5.76 -6.77
CA SER A 163 -14.60 -4.59 -5.90
C SER A 163 -13.22 -3.92 -5.88
N ARG A 164 -12.66 -3.62 -7.06
CA ARG A 164 -11.33 -3.00 -7.19
C ARG A 164 -11.23 -2.06 -8.37
N ILE A 165 -10.40 -1.03 -8.25
CA ILE A 165 -9.88 -0.33 -9.42
C ILE A 165 -8.81 -1.21 -10.06
N GLU A 166 -8.82 -1.27 -11.39
CA GLU A 166 -7.73 -1.83 -12.17
C GLU A 166 -7.11 -0.72 -13.02
N MET A 167 -5.78 -0.65 -13.00
CA MET A 167 -5.03 0.20 -13.90
C MET A 167 -4.42 -0.65 -15.01
N HIS A 168 -4.51 -0.13 -16.22
CA HIS A 168 -4.02 -0.77 -17.43
C HIS A 168 -3.26 0.21 -18.32
N LEU A 169 -2.39 -0.34 -19.15
CA LEU A 169 -1.78 0.34 -20.30
C LEU A 169 -2.28 -0.33 -21.57
N GLN A 170 -3.03 0.42 -22.37
CA GLN A 170 -3.66 -0.04 -23.61
C GLN A 170 -2.85 0.40 -24.83
N ALA A 171 -2.53 -0.53 -25.72
CA ALA A 171 -1.86 -0.22 -26.97
C ALA A 171 -2.77 0.63 -27.89
N THR A 172 -2.29 1.79 -28.34
CA THR A 172 -3.03 2.72 -29.22
C THR A 172 -2.88 2.36 -30.71
N ARG A 173 -2.02 1.40 -31.02
CA ARG A 173 -1.80 0.80 -32.33
C ARG A 173 -1.19 -0.59 -32.14
N ALA A 174 -1.13 -1.40 -33.20
CA ALA A 174 -0.34 -2.62 -33.15
C ALA A 174 1.15 -2.27 -32.99
N VAL A 175 1.80 -2.83 -31.98
CA VAL A 175 3.22 -2.60 -31.65
C VAL A 175 3.94 -3.90 -31.35
N THR A 176 5.21 -3.98 -31.72
CA THR A 176 6.10 -5.06 -31.31
C THR A 176 7.17 -4.49 -30.41
N VAL A 177 7.10 -4.84 -29.12
CA VAL A 177 8.13 -4.50 -28.14
C VAL A 177 9.23 -5.54 -28.22
N ARG A 178 10.49 -5.10 -28.25
CA ARG A 178 11.69 -5.92 -28.41
C ARG A 178 12.66 -5.66 -27.27
N TRP A 179 13.43 -6.68 -26.92
CA TRP A 179 14.58 -6.66 -26.03
C TRP A 179 15.65 -7.59 -26.59
N ALA A 180 16.80 -7.72 -25.91
CA ALA A 180 17.98 -8.42 -26.42
C ALA A 180 17.66 -9.80 -27.02
N ASP A 181 16.87 -10.61 -26.31
CA ASP A 181 16.64 -12.02 -26.66
C ASP A 181 15.18 -12.32 -27.03
N GLY A 182 14.36 -11.29 -27.31
CA GLY A 182 12.95 -11.54 -27.55
C GLY A 182 12.14 -10.36 -28.06
N ALA A 183 10.90 -10.68 -28.41
CA ALA A 183 9.91 -9.71 -28.81
C ALA A 183 8.51 -10.19 -28.43
N ARG A 184 7.62 -9.24 -28.15
CA ARG A 184 6.19 -9.49 -27.98
C ARG A 184 5.41 -8.51 -28.85
N ALA A 185 4.50 -9.06 -29.64
CA ALA A 185 3.52 -8.28 -30.38
C ALA A 185 2.31 -8.02 -29.48
N PHE A 186 1.82 -6.78 -29.52
CA PHE A 186 0.58 -6.32 -28.91
C PHE A 186 -0.29 -5.77 -30.04
N PRO A 187 -1.45 -6.36 -30.36
CA PRO A 187 -2.42 -5.77 -31.27
C PRO A 187 -2.97 -4.45 -30.73
N LEU A 188 -3.59 -3.66 -31.62
CA LEU A 188 -4.36 -2.48 -31.23
C LEU A 188 -5.38 -2.84 -30.15
N GLY A 189 -5.39 -2.09 -29.05
CA GLY A 189 -6.35 -2.27 -27.96
C GLY A 189 -5.98 -3.34 -26.94
N GLU A 190 -4.91 -4.13 -27.15
CA GLU A 190 -4.44 -5.04 -26.10
C GLU A 190 -4.01 -4.25 -24.85
N ARG A 191 -4.37 -4.77 -23.67
CA ARG A 191 -4.09 -4.15 -22.37
C ARG A 191 -3.06 -4.94 -21.58
N ILE A 192 -2.15 -4.23 -20.95
CA ILE A 192 -1.29 -4.74 -19.88
C ILE A 192 -1.91 -4.27 -18.56
N HIS A 193 -2.32 -5.21 -17.71
CA HIS A 193 -2.72 -4.91 -16.33
C HIS A 193 -1.48 -4.50 -15.53
N THR A 194 -1.55 -3.37 -14.82
CA THR A 194 -0.42 -2.82 -14.07
C THR A 194 -0.63 -2.78 -12.57
N GLU A 195 -1.86 -2.57 -12.10
CA GLU A 195 -2.14 -2.46 -10.65
C GLU A 195 -3.60 -2.78 -10.33
N ASN A 196 -3.82 -3.38 -9.16
CA ASN A 196 -5.12 -3.49 -8.51
C ASN A 196 -5.19 -2.53 -7.32
N SER A 197 -6.37 -1.95 -7.07
CA SER A 197 -6.67 -1.28 -5.81
C SER A 197 -8.07 -1.65 -5.31
N TYR A 198 -8.13 -2.68 -4.48
CA TYR A 198 -9.33 -3.18 -3.82
C TYR A 198 -9.94 -2.15 -2.88
N LYS A 199 -11.26 -2.05 -2.96
CA LYS A 199 -12.11 -1.18 -2.16
C LYS A 199 -12.96 -2.04 -1.24
N TRP A 200 -13.08 -1.60 0.01
CA TRP A 200 -13.64 -2.43 1.07
C TRP A 200 -14.98 -1.91 1.55
N THR A 201 -15.84 -2.82 2.01
CA THR A 201 -16.96 -2.43 2.88
C THR A 201 -16.49 -2.50 4.33
N LEU A 202 -17.14 -1.72 5.22
CA LEU A 202 -16.78 -1.72 6.64
C LEU A 202 -16.87 -3.14 7.24
N GLY A 203 -17.96 -3.85 6.97
CA GLY A 203 -18.17 -5.21 7.44
C GLY A 203 -17.21 -6.23 6.80
N GLY A 204 -16.92 -6.08 5.50
CA GLY A 204 -15.97 -6.94 4.80
C GLY A 204 -14.56 -6.84 5.37
N PHE A 205 -14.08 -5.62 5.62
CA PHE A 205 -12.75 -5.42 6.19
C PHE A 205 -12.67 -5.82 7.67
N ALA A 206 -13.70 -5.53 8.47
CA ALA A 206 -13.77 -6.00 9.85
C ALA A 206 -13.71 -7.54 9.94
N LYS A 207 -14.41 -8.24 9.04
CA LYS A 207 -14.34 -9.71 8.94
C LYS A 207 -12.94 -10.19 8.57
N LEU A 208 -12.27 -9.52 7.63
CA LEU A 208 -10.90 -9.85 7.24
C LEU A 208 -9.93 -9.71 8.43
N LEU A 209 -10.04 -8.62 9.20
CA LEU A 209 -9.26 -8.41 10.42
C LEU A 209 -9.49 -9.53 11.45
N HIS A 210 -10.74 -9.91 11.68
CA HIS A 210 -11.07 -11.04 12.56
C HIS A 210 -10.48 -12.37 12.08
N GLN A 211 -10.55 -12.65 10.77
CA GLN A 211 -9.94 -13.86 10.18
C GLN A 211 -8.41 -13.86 10.26
N ALA A 212 -7.79 -12.68 10.35
CA ALA A 212 -6.36 -12.51 10.56
C ALA A 212 -5.93 -12.66 12.03
N GLY A 213 -6.88 -12.78 12.97
CA GLY A 213 -6.62 -12.97 14.40
C GLY A 213 -6.84 -11.72 15.26
N PHE A 214 -7.20 -10.57 14.67
CA PHE A 214 -7.48 -9.36 15.44
C PHE A 214 -8.86 -9.38 16.12
N GLY A 215 -8.96 -8.72 17.27
CA GLY A 215 -10.18 -8.55 18.06
C GLY A 215 -10.51 -7.08 18.35
N ASN A 216 -11.65 -6.85 19.01
CA ASN A 216 -12.08 -5.53 19.49
C ASN A 216 -12.00 -4.40 18.43
N CYS A 217 -12.37 -4.73 17.18
CA CYS A 217 -12.27 -3.81 16.05
C CYS A 217 -13.16 -2.59 16.27
N ARG A 218 -12.56 -1.40 16.18
CA ARG A 218 -13.24 -0.10 16.12
C ARG A 218 -12.88 0.58 14.82
N HIS A 219 -13.76 1.46 14.36
CA HIS A 219 -13.50 2.21 13.13
C HIS A 219 -14.05 3.63 13.20
N TRP A 220 -13.44 4.49 12.39
CA TRP A 220 -13.89 5.86 12.15
C TRP A 220 -13.90 6.10 10.65
N THR A 221 -14.84 6.90 10.20
CA THR A 221 -14.96 7.29 8.79
C THR A 221 -15.00 8.81 8.67
N ASP A 222 -14.61 9.32 7.52
CA ASP A 222 -14.92 10.70 7.16
C ASP A 222 -16.44 10.88 6.99
N ALA A 223 -16.91 12.13 6.98
CA ALA A 223 -18.34 12.44 6.91
C ALA A 223 -19.04 11.87 5.67
N ALA A 224 -18.31 11.69 4.56
CA ALA A 224 -18.84 11.12 3.32
C ALA A 224 -18.68 9.59 3.25
N GLN A 225 -18.16 8.95 4.30
CA GLN A 225 -17.90 7.51 4.38
C GLN A 225 -17.09 6.97 3.20
N ARG A 226 -16.08 7.74 2.77
CA ARG A 226 -15.21 7.40 1.64
C ARG A 226 -14.00 6.57 2.07
N PHE A 227 -13.55 6.76 3.30
CA PHE A 227 -12.36 6.15 3.86
C PHE A 227 -12.63 5.75 5.31
N ALA A 228 -12.08 4.61 5.73
CA ALA A 228 -12.13 4.18 7.13
C ALA A 228 -10.74 4.03 7.71
N VAL A 229 -10.60 4.42 8.97
CA VAL A 229 -9.47 4.03 9.82
C VAL A 229 -9.99 3.01 10.83
N PHE A 230 -9.37 1.83 10.86
CA PHE A 230 -9.65 0.78 11.81
C PHE A 230 -8.57 0.72 12.89
N TRP A 231 -8.99 0.58 14.14
CA TRP A 231 -8.17 0.07 15.23
C TRP A 231 -8.58 -1.37 15.52
N ALA A 232 -7.62 -2.29 15.55
CA ALA A 232 -7.87 -3.71 15.81
C ALA A 232 -6.82 -4.24 16.80
N CYS A 233 -7.27 -4.77 17.95
CA CYS A 233 -6.38 -5.28 18.99
C CYS A 233 -5.80 -6.63 18.56
N ALA A 234 -4.52 -6.86 18.85
CA ALA A 234 -3.90 -8.18 18.62
C ALA A 234 -4.34 -9.22 19.68
N ARG A 235 -4.80 -8.75 20.86
CA ARG A 235 -5.35 -9.56 21.95
C ARG A 235 -6.41 -8.77 22.74
#